data_AF-A0A6M1N6T7-F1
#
_entry.id   AF-A0A6M1N6T7-F1
#
_cell.length_a   1.000
_cell.length_b   1.000
_cell.length_c   1.000
_cell.angle_alpha   90.00
_cell.angle_beta   90.00
_cell.angle_gamma   90.00
#
_symmetry.space_group_name_H-M   'P 1'
#
loop_
_entity.id
_entity.type
_entity.pdbx_description
1 polymer ?
#
loop_
_entity_poly.entity_id
_entity_poly.type
_entity_poly.pdbx_seq_one_letter_code
_entity_poly.pdbx_strand_id
1 'polypeptide(L)'
;MLFWTACGKEEQKPFDQPFLHIMSNNSSSETVNYMANSIRTYNIYLSSRPLTENLEVNFQVTAGNGLREGVDYEMVTPGNTLIFLPGIYDMPIRVRWIANPALDANKDNTLTIELVSNNQGITLGLPGPDQLQKKFIITKVK
;
A
#
# COMPACT_ATOMS: atom_id res chain seq x y z
N MET A 1 30.17 5.50 51.30
CA MET A 1 30.35 6.10 49.96
C MET A 1 29.64 5.19 48.98
N LEU A 2 28.34 5.45 48.73
CA LEU A 2 27.51 4.62 47.85
C LEU A 2 27.75 5.11 46.41
N PHE A 3 28.37 4.27 45.57
CA PHE A 3 28.50 4.51 44.14
C PHE A 3 27.11 4.40 43.50
N TRP A 4 26.60 5.51 42.98
CA TRP A 4 25.46 5.52 42.08
C TRP A 4 25.96 5.09 40.69
N THR A 5 25.78 3.83 40.34
CA THR A 5 25.87 3.41 38.93
C THR A 5 24.58 3.85 38.26
N ALA A 6 24.61 5.00 37.60
CA ALA A 6 23.61 5.35 36.62
C ALA A 6 23.63 4.25 35.54
N CYS A 7 22.60 3.41 35.54
CA CYS A 7 22.33 2.46 34.47
C CYS A 7 22.18 3.29 33.20
N GLY A 8 23.19 3.25 32.34
CA GLY A 8 23.14 3.86 31.01
C GLY A 8 21.98 3.23 30.26
N LYS A 9 20.82 3.89 30.28
CA LYS A 9 19.81 3.66 29.25
C LYS A 9 20.52 4.04 27.96
N GLU A 10 20.94 3.04 27.20
CA GLU A 10 21.20 3.20 25.78
C GLU A 10 20.03 4.04 25.25
N GLU A 11 20.32 5.28 24.86
CA GLU A 11 19.36 6.10 24.13
C GLU A 11 18.99 5.25 22.92
N GLN A 12 17.78 4.69 22.93
CA GLN A 12 17.25 3.99 21.76
C GLN A 12 17.38 4.98 20.61
N LYS A 13 18.26 4.67 19.66
CA LYS A 13 18.42 5.47 18.46
C LYS A 13 17.01 5.71 17.89
N PRO A 14 16.62 6.97 17.63
CA PRO A 14 15.34 7.25 17.01
C PRO A 14 15.16 6.35 15.79
N PHE A 15 14.00 5.70 15.69
CA PHE A 15 13.71 4.84 14.57
C PHE A 15 13.63 5.70 13.30
N ASP A 16 14.68 5.63 12.48
CA ASP A 16 14.90 6.50 11.31
C ASP A 16 15.11 5.66 10.04
N GLN A 17 14.61 4.42 10.06
CA GLN A 17 14.65 3.55 8.88
C GLN A 17 13.50 3.92 7.94
N PRO A 18 13.78 4.22 6.67
CA PRO A 18 12.74 4.57 5.71
C PRO A 18 11.88 3.35 5.37
N PHE A 19 10.60 3.60 5.10
CA PHE A 19 9.65 2.57 4.68
C PHE A 19 8.58 3.09 3.73
N LEU A 20 8.05 2.19 2.91
CA LEU A 20 6.93 2.41 2.00
C LEU A 20 5.73 1.59 2.45
N HIS A 21 4.54 2.17 2.50
CA HIS A 21 3.34 1.44 2.88
C HIS A 21 2.09 1.93 2.13
N ILE A 22 1.05 1.11 2.12
CA ILE A 22 -0.25 1.42 1.51
C ILE A 22 -1.35 1.29 2.56
N MET A 23 -2.17 2.34 2.67
CA MET A 23 -3.32 2.32 3.57
C MET A 23 -4.43 3.25 3.08
N SER A 24 -5.62 3.04 3.62
CA SER A 24 -6.77 3.93 3.49
C SER A 24 -7.39 4.05 4.87
N ASN A 25 -7.48 5.27 5.42
CA ASN A 25 -8.03 5.53 6.76
C ASN A 25 -7.41 4.64 7.86
N ASN A 26 -6.08 4.49 7.87
CA ASN A 26 -5.32 3.61 8.78
C ASN A 26 -5.64 2.11 8.67
N SER A 27 -6.41 1.70 7.66
CA SER A 27 -6.71 0.29 7.35
C SER A 27 -5.84 -0.21 6.20
N SER A 28 -5.57 -1.53 6.19
CA SER A 28 -4.96 -2.25 5.07
C SER A 28 -6.01 -2.91 4.16
N SER A 29 -7.28 -2.59 4.36
CA SER A 29 -8.36 -3.07 3.51
C SER A 29 -9.55 -2.12 3.49
N GLU A 30 -10.36 -2.24 2.44
CA GLU A 30 -11.65 -1.58 2.35
C GLU A 30 -12.64 -2.41 1.53
N THR A 31 -13.89 -1.95 1.51
CA THR A 31 -14.92 -2.52 0.66
C THR A 31 -15.40 -1.51 -0.37
N VAL A 32 -15.84 -2.02 -1.51
CA VAL A 32 -16.50 -1.23 -2.55
C VAL A 32 -17.82 -1.90 -2.92
N ASN A 33 -18.89 -1.11 -3.04
CA ASN A 33 -20.20 -1.65 -3.38
C ASN A 33 -20.20 -2.17 -4.83
N TYR A 34 -20.91 -3.26 -5.10
CA TYR A 34 -21.01 -3.87 -6.43
C TYR A 34 -21.61 -2.94 -7.50
N MET A 35 -22.41 -1.95 -7.08
CA MET A 35 -22.98 -0.91 -7.94
C MET A 35 -22.12 0.36 -8.02
N ALA A 36 -20.95 0.38 -7.38
CA ALA A 36 -20.05 1.52 -7.46
C ALA A 36 -19.62 1.75 -8.91
N ASN A 37 -19.75 2.99 -9.36
CA ASN A 37 -19.27 3.44 -10.66
C ASN A 37 -18.41 4.69 -10.45
N SER A 38 -17.22 4.49 -9.90
CA SER A 38 -16.35 5.57 -9.44
C SER A 38 -14.88 5.19 -9.56
N ILE A 39 -14.02 6.22 -9.65
CA ILE A 39 -12.57 6.03 -9.59
C ILE A 39 -12.14 6.21 -8.14
N ARG A 40 -11.46 5.20 -7.60
CA ARG A 40 -10.82 5.26 -6.28
C ARG A 40 -9.32 5.41 -6.41
N THR A 41 -8.73 6.08 -5.43
CA THR A 41 -7.30 6.35 -5.36
C THR A 41 -6.74 5.69 -4.10
N TYR A 42 -5.68 4.91 -4.28
CA TYR A 42 -4.96 4.19 -3.24
C TYR A 42 -3.54 4.71 -3.21
N ASN A 43 -3.20 5.49 -2.18
CA ASN A 43 -1.88 6.10 -2.10
C ASN A 43 -0.87 5.14 -1.49
N ILE A 44 0.30 5.05 -2.13
CA ILE A 44 1.51 4.53 -1.53
C ILE A 44 2.21 5.68 -0.83
N TYR A 45 2.53 5.52 0.43
CA TYR A 45 3.19 6.52 1.26
C TYR A 45 4.65 6.14 1.49
N LEU A 46 5.52 7.13 1.37
CA LEU A 46 6.93 7.06 1.71
C LEU A 46 7.16 7.79 3.03
N SER A 47 7.69 7.08 4.00
CA SER A 47 8.25 7.66 5.22
C SER A 47 9.76 7.60 5.12
N SER A 48 10.40 8.73 4.87
CA SER A 48 11.85 8.84 4.78
C SER A 48 12.32 10.28 5.00
N ARG A 49 13.63 10.45 5.16
CA ARG A 49 14.29 11.73 4.89
C ARG A 49 14.13 12.11 3.40
N PRO A 50 14.34 13.37 3.01
CA PRO A 50 14.28 13.78 1.62
C PRO A 50 15.16 12.90 0.74
N LEU A 51 14.59 12.38 -0.34
CA LEU A 51 15.31 11.61 -1.33
C LEU A 51 16.28 12.51 -2.11
N THR A 52 17.44 11.98 -2.45
CA THR A 52 18.41 12.64 -3.35
C THR A 52 18.24 12.22 -4.80
N GLU A 53 17.63 11.05 -5.04
CA GLU A 53 17.41 10.43 -6.34
C GLU A 53 15.99 9.91 -6.45
N ASN A 54 15.54 9.62 -7.67
CA ASN A 54 14.23 9.03 -7.90
C ASN A 54 14.15 7.64 -7.27
N LEU A 55 13.07 7.41 -6.53
CA LEU A 55 12.75 6.11 -5.95
C LEU A 55 11.72 5.42 -6.85
N GLU A 56 12.11 4.29 -7.42
CA GLU A 56 11.24 3.43 -8.23
C GLU A 56 10.67 2.33 -7.33
N VAL A 57 9.34 2.26 -7.27
CA VAL A 57 8.60 1.30 -6.44
C VAL A 57 7.76 0.41 -7.34
N ASN A 58 8.05 -0.89 -7.33
CA ASN A 58 7.27 -1.87 -8.08
C ASN A 58 6.16 -2.43 -7.20
N PHE A 59 4.96 -2.49 -7.76
CA PHE A 59 3.79 -3.08 -7.12
C PHE A 59 3.18 -4.16 -8.03
N GLN A 60 2.33 -4.99 -7.45
CA GLN A 60 1.56 -5.98 -8.18
C GLN A 60 0.08 -5.80 -7.84
N VAL A 61 -0.78 -5.98 -8.84
CA VAL A 61 -2.23 -6.05 -8.64
C VAL A 61 -2.69 -7.45 -8.99
N THR A 62 -3.37 -8.10 -8.05
CA THR A 62 -3.89 -9.45 -8.22
C THR A 62 -5.39 -9.44 -7.94
N ALA A 63 -6.18 -9.87 -8.93
CA ALA A 63 -7.62 -10.05 -8.78
C ALA A 63 -7.95 -11.48 -8.36
N GLY A 64 -8.88 -11.61 -7.42
CA GLY A 64 -9.53 -12.88 -7.10
C GLY A 64 -10.39 -13.39 -8.26
N ASN A 65 -10.77 -14.66 -8.20
CA ASN A 65 -11.47 -15.35 -9.30
C ASN A 65 -12.93 -14.87 -9.54
N GLY A 66 -13.45 -13.99 -8.68
CA GLY A 66 -14.75 -13.36 -8.82
C GLY A 66 -14.72 -12.04 -9.58
N LEU A 67 -13.55 -11.39 -9.69
CA LEU A 67 -13.41 -10.13 -10.42
C LEU A 67 -12.85 -10.35 -11.83
N ARG A 68 -13.30 -9.53 -12.77
CA ARG A 68 -12.75 -9.48 -14.12
C ARG A 68 -12.43 -8.04 -14.51
N GLU A 69 -11.22 -7.81 -15.00
CA GLU A 69 -10.84 -6.51 -15.55
C GLU A 69 -11.69 -6.16 -16.79
N GLY A 70 -12.08 -4.91 -16.93
CA GLY A 70 -12.99 -4.40 -17.96
C GLY A 70 -14.49 -4.67 -17.67
N VAL A 71 -14.81 -5.51 -16.67
CA VAL A 71 -16.20 -5.78 -16.25
C VAL A 71 -16.47 -5.29 -14.84
N ASP A 72 -15.57 -5.58 -13.91
CA ASP A 72 -15.73 -5.26 -12.50
C ASP A 72 -14.88 -4.08 -12.05
N TYR A 73 -13.71 -3.94 -12.66
CA TYR A 73 -12.75 -2.88 -12.40
C TYR A 73 -11.89 -2.65 -13.64
N GLU A 74 -11.17 -1.54 -13.67
CA GLU A 74 -10.16 -1.21 -14.68
C GLU A 74 -9.01 -0.45 -14.01
N MET A 75 -7.77 -0.84 -14.30
CA MET A 75 -6.60 -0.11 -13.83
C MET A 75 -6.47 1.21 -14.59
N VAL A 76 -6.52 2.33 -13.85
CA VAL A 76 -6.33 3.67 -14.43
C VAL A 76 -4.86 4.08 -14.36
N THR A 77 -4.15 3.71 -13.29
CA THR A 77 -2.69 3.87 -13.22
C THR A 77 -2.04 2.86 -14.17
N PRO A 78 -1.25 3.31 -15.16
CA PRO A 78 -0.62 2.42 -16.12
C PRO A 78 0.57 1.69 -15.49
N GLY A 79 0.80 0.45 -15.95
CA GLY A 79 1.95 -0.35 -15.54
C GLY A 79 1.94 -0.74 -14.07
N ASN A 80 3.13 -1.07 -13.56
CA ASN A 80 3.33 -1.67 -12.25
C ASN A 80 4.50 -1.03 -11.47
N THR A 81 4.91 0.17 -11.88
CA THR A 81 6.01 0.93 -11.26
C THR A 81 5.55 2.36 -10.98
N LEU A 82 5.80 2.84 -9.77
CA LEU A 82 5.62 4.23 -9.36
C LEU A 82 6.99 4.89 -9.18
N ILE A 83 7.10 6.15 -9.60
CA ILE A 83 8.34 6.93 -9.45
C ILE A 83 8.08 8.06 -8.45
N PHE A 84 8.71 7.98 -7.30
CA PHE A 84 8.75 9.06 -6.31
C PHE A 84 9.91 9.98 -6.66
N LEU A 85 9.59 11.21 -7.07
CA LEU A 85 10.57 12.26 -7.27
C LEU A 85 11.01 12.82 -5.91
N PRO A 86 12.23 13.39 -5.80
CA PRO A 86 12.65 14.12 -4.60
C PRO A 86 11.60 15.12 -4.10
N GLY A 87 11.21 14.98 -2.83
CA GLY A 87 10.19 15.82 -2.19
C GLY A 87 8.73 15.32 -2.35
N ILE A 88 8.50 14.24 -3.10
CA ILE A 88 7.20 13.56 -3.19
C ILE A 88 7.17 12.40 -2.21
N TYR A 89 6.14 12.37 -1.35
CA TYR A 89 6.00 11.36 -0.29
C TYR A 89 4.77 10.48 -0.44
N ASP A 90 3.92 10.74 -1.44
CA ASP A 90 2.80 9.88 -1.77
C ASP A 90 2.59 9.77 -3.29
N MET A 91 2.28 8.56 -3.76
CA MET A 91 2.00 8.28 -5.17
C MET A 91 0.70 7.49 -5.31
N PRO A 92 -0.21 7.92 -6.21
CA PRO A 92 -1.52 7.31 -6.34
C PRO A 92 -1.55 6.10 -7.28
N ILE A 93 -2.17 5.01 -6.83
CA ILE A 93 -2.70 3.94 -7.68
C ILE A 93 -4.20 4.14 -7.84
N ARG A 94 -4.67 4.29 -9.08
CA ARG A 94 -6.08 4.55 -9.39
C ARG A 94 -6.73 3.33 -10.00
N VAL A 95 -7.89 2.99 -9.47
CA VAL A 95 -8.74 1.89 -9.98
C VAL A 95 -10.12 2.46 -10.25
N ARG A 96 -10.63 2.26 -11.47
CA ARG A 96 -12.02 2.52 -11.80
C ARG A 96 -12.84 1.30 -11.42
N TRP A 97 -13.82 1.47 -10.57
CA TRP A 97 -14.80 0.44 -10.23
C TRP A 97 -16.01 0.56 -11.16
N ILE A 98 -16.44 -0.57 -11.71
CA ILE A 98 -17.53 -0.65 -12.67
C ILE A 98 -18.71 -1.35 -12.00
N ALA A 99 -19.91 -0.79 -12.13
CA ALA A 99 -21.12 -1.40 -11.58
C ALA A 99 -21.40 -2.76 -12.25
N ASN A 100 -21.53 -3.82 -11.45
CA ASN A 100 -21.84 -5.16 -11.94
C ASN A 100 -22.94 -5.82 -11.10
N PRO A 101 -24.22 -5.69 -11.50
CA PRO A 101 -25.35 -6.29 -10.80
C PRO A 101 -25.31 -7.83 -10.69
N ALA A 102 -24.58 -8.47 -11.61
CA ALA A 102 -24.44 -9.92 -11.72
C ALA A 102 -23.22 -10.47 -10.94
N LEU A 103 -22.60 -9.66 -10.07
CA LEU A 103 -21.51 -10.11 -9.20
C LEU A 103 -21.92 -11.35 -8.38
N ASP A 104 -21.09 -12.39 -8.44
CA ASP A 104 -21.27 -13.62 -7.69
C ASP A 104 -20.65 -13.48 -6.30
N ALA A 105 -21.48 -13.41 -5.27
CA ALA A 105 -21.05 -13.22 -3.88
C ALA A 105 -20.28 -14.42 -3.30
N ASN A 106 -20.30 -15.59 -3.96
CA ASN A 106 -19.63 -16.80 -3.48
C ASN A 106 -18.19 -16.95 -4.01
N LYS A 107 -17.75 -16.04 -4.90
CA LYS A 107 -16.40 -16.03 -5.44
C LYS A 107 -15.50 -15.05 -4.69
N ASP A 108 -14.20 -15.17 -4.91
CA ASP A 108 -13.22 -14.23 -4.38
C ASP A 108 -13.30 -12.91 -5.16
N ASN A 109 -14.03 -11.95 -4.60
CA ASN A 109 -14.24 -10.63 -5.17
C ASN A 109 -13.21 -9.61 -4.67
N THR A 110 -11.99 -10.05 -4.36
CA THR A 110 -10.92 -9.19 -3.88
C THR A 110 -10.01 -8.68 -4.99
N LEU A 111 -9.53 -7.45 -4.85
CA LEU A 111 -8.42 -6.89 -5.61
C LEU A 111 -7.32 -6.55 -4.62
N THR A 112 -6.15 -7.15 -4.78
CA THR A 112 -5.01 -6.96 -3.87
C THR A 112 -3.93 -6.14 -4.57
N ILE A 113 -3.53 -5.04 -3.94
CA ILE A 113 -2.36 -4.23 -4.32
C ILE A 113 -1.23 -4.58 -3.35
N GLU A 114 -0.11 -5.11 -3.84
CA GLU A 114 1.04 -5.49 -3.03
C GLU A 114 2.30 -4.76 -3.49
N LEU A 115 3.05 -4.20 -2.53
CA LEU A 115 4.38 -3.67 -2.77
C LEU A 115 5.39 -4.82 -2.90
N VAL A 116 6.14 -4.85 -4.00
CA VAL A 116 7.01 -5.98 -4.35
C VAL A 116 8.48 -5.66 -4.14
N SER A 117 8.94 -4.53 -4.68
CA SER A 117 10.36 -4.13 -4.61
C SER A 117 10.55 -2.63 -4.80
N ASN A 118 11.75 -2.14 -4.50
CA ASN A 118 12.17 -0.80 -4.88
C ASN A 118 13.68 -0.79 -5.17
N ASN A 119 14.14 0.22 -5.90
CA ASN A 119 15.54 0.33 -6.36
C ASN A 119 16.53 0.80 -5.27
N GLN A 120 16.07 1.20 -4.08
CA GLN A 120 16.92 1.74 -3.01
C GLN A 120 16.98 0.84 -1.75
N GLY A 121 16.35 -0.34 -1.78
CA GLY A 121 16.33 -1.27 -0.64
C GLY A 121 15.53 -0.75 0.57
N ILE A 122 14.60 0.19 0.36
CA ILE A 122 13.70 0.73 1.39
C ILE A 122 12.75 -0.38 1.88
N THR A 123 12.43 -0.37 3.18
CA THR A 123 11.52 -1.34 3.79
C THR A 123 10.12 -1.25 3.17
N LEU A 124 9.48 -2.39 2.94
CA LEU A 124 8.09 -2.46 2.44
C LEU A 124 7.14 -2.89 3.56
N GLY A 125 6.06 -2.13 3.71
CA GLY A 125 5.18 -2.18 4.87
C GLY A 125 5.72 -1.39 6.05
N LEU A 126 4.93 -1.37 7.13
CA LEU A 126 5.33 -0.85 8.41
C LEU A 126 6.53 -1.64 8.95
N PRO A 127 7.48 -0.96 9.60
CA PRO A 127 8.62 -1.62 10.22
C PRO A 127 8.21 -2.70 11.22
N GLY A 128 8.87 -3.85 11.13
CA GLY A 128 8.60 -5.01 11.98
C GLY A 128 8.58 -6.32 11.18
N PRO A 129 8.51 -7.47 11.86
CA PRO A 129 8.51 -8.79 11.21
C PRO A 129 7.27 -9.02 10.34
N ASP A 130 6.13 -8.43 10.71
CA ASP A 130 4.84 -8.69 10.07
C ASP A 130 4.62 -7.89 8.77
N GLN A 131 5.43 -6.87 8.51
CA GLN A 131 5.33 -6.00 7.32
C GLN A 131 3.89 -5.54 7.04
N LEU A 132 3.17 -5.11 8.08
CA LEU A 132 1.78 -4.63 7.96
C LEU A 132 1.68 -3.53 6.90
N GLN A 133 0.55 -3.42 6.20
CA GLN A 133 0.36 -2.39 5.16
C GLN A 133 1.36 -2.46 3.99
N LYS A 134 2.07 -3.58 3.81
CA LYS A 134 2.74 -3.91 2.54
C LYS A 134 1.74 -4.22 1.43
N LYS A 135 0.54 -4.68 1.83
CA LYS A 135 -0.56 -5.07 0.94
C LYS A 135 -1.81 -4.31 1.33
N PHE A 136 -2.64 -4.01 0.33
CA PHE A 136 -3.96 -3.43 0.50
C PHE A 136 -5.00 -4.24 -0.24
N ILE A 137 -6.05 -4.66 0.46
CA ILE A 137 -7.08 -5.56 -0.07
C ILE A 137 -8.39 -4.80 -0.23
N ILE A 138 -8.93 -4.76 -1.44
CA ILE A 138 -10.25 -4.18 -1.71
C ILE A 138 -11.22 -5.29 -2.03
N THR A 139 -12.30 -5.42 -1.25
CA THR A 139 -13.35 -6.41 -1.52
C THR A 139 -14.54 -5.74 -2.17
N LYS A 140 -14.96 -6.21 -3.35
CA LYS A 140 -16.21 -5.79 -3.97
C LYS A 140 -17.37 -6.59 -3.39
N VAL A 141 -18.34 -5.89 -2.78
CA VAL A 141 -19.41 -6.50 -1.97
C VAL A 141 -20.79 -6.17 -2.55
N LYS A 142 -21.67 -7.16 -2.57
CA LYS A 142 -23.07 -7.03 -2.98
C LYS A 142 -23.92 -6.35 -1.91
#